data_AF-W2IT37-F1
#
_entry.id   AF-W2IT37-F1
#
_cell.length_a   1.000
_cell.length_b   1.000
_cell.length_c   1.000
_cell.angle_alpha   90.00
_cell.angle_beta   90.00
_cell.angle_gamma   90.00
#
_symmetry.space_group_name_H-M   'P 1'
#
loop_
_entity.id
_entity.type
_entity.pdbx_description
1 polymer ?
#
loop_
_entity_poly.entity_id
_entity_poly.type
_entity_poly.pdbx_seq_one_letter_code
_entity_poly.pdbx_strand_id
1 'polypeptide(L)'
;MAAEQAKTRGNRAFAAGLYSDAVACFSEALAVAPSDPNAHVFYSNRSAAQLKLNKADEALKDADQCIALKPNWAKGYSRRGSALYALGRYADAYRAYKDGLSHEASNAGLLEGLRAVEAKLVTQRSGSSQSASSSTSTPAPAVNLKGFLVGNKRNMFQLYQFILRSLMLLCFVNFWIPMLLPSYAAYSNFFKLALVNHASYLAFTHGVPKWNAAYAQRLLLDPAAQVFFFCLVFWVSAPHGMAMMPVFLLEMVHYFAYLQSLLQILGLAESPVVTLVTSKALVPLTALIISDPSFPALATRAKWAKLYTRMPQVAANIDVAIGVALILEMLTPSRNFLLLVLYWQVLRVRYMISPQLQEAFRSLHAMILTVVHHPRCPAMIAAVYGKIHAFAVKMGDVAAQQQQAASGAGGLASRCNIM
;
A
#
# COMPACT_ATOMS: atom_id res chain seq x y z
N MET A 1 -8.98 -5.26 42.15
CA MET A 1 -10.17 -4.55 42.68
C MET A 1 -10.47 -3.28 41.88
N ALA A 2 -9.54 -2.34 41.75
CA ALA A 2 -9.78 -1.05 41.06
C ALA A 2 -10.14 -1.18 39.56
N ALA A 3 -9.44 -2.02 38.79
CA ALA A 3 -9.76 -2.24 37.36
C ALA A 3 -11.16 -2.86 37.15
N GLU A 4 -11.58 -3.75 38.03
CA GLU A 4 -12.89 -4.41 37.97
C GLU A 4 -14.04 -3.45 38.37
N GLN A 5 -13.78 -2.55 39.32
CA GLN A 5 -14.69 -1.45 39.66
C GLN A 5 -14.83 -0.46 38.49
N ALA A 6 -13.73 -0.12 37.82
CA ALA A 6 -13.74 0.72 36.62
C ALA A 6 -14.50 0.04 35.47
N LYS A 7 -14.33 -1.27 35.25
CA LYS A 7 -15.16 -2.05 34.30
C LYS A 7 -16.64 -1.99 34.65
N THR A 8 -16.99 -2.17 35.92
CA THR A 8 -18.39 -2.14 36.37
C THR A 8 -19.02 -0.78 36.17
N ARG A 9 -18.30 0.31 36.49
CA ARG A 9 -18.72 1.68 36.19
C ARG A 9 -18.87 1.91 34.68
N GLY A 10 -17.91 1.45 33.88
CA GLY A 10 -17.97 1.55 32.42
C GLY A 10 -19.16 0.80 31.82
N ASN A 11 -19.47 -0.40 32.33
CA ASN A 11 -20.64 -1.17 31.90
C ASN A 11 -21.96 -0.45 32.26
N ARG A 12 -22.03 0.15 33.46
CA ARG A 12 -23.20 0.96 33.88
C ARG A 12 -23.37 2.19 33.00
N ALA A 13 -22.28 2.91 32.72
CA ALA A 13 -22.29 4.07 31.83
C ALA A 13 -22.72 3.68 30.40
N PHE A 14 -22.22 2.53 29.90
CA PHE A 14 -22.62 2.01 28.59
C PHE A 14 -24.11 1.66 28.53
N ALA A 15 -24.64 1.03 29.58
CA ALA A 15 -26.06 0.71 29.69
C ALA A 15 -26.94 1.98 29.79
N ALA A 16 -26.43 3.04 30.42
CA ALA A 16 -27.10 4.34 30.51
C ALA A 16 -26.98 5.19 29.23
N GLY A 17 -26.31 4.71 28.17
CA GLY A 17 -26.08 5.47 26.93
C GLY A 17 -24.97 6.53 27.03
N LEU A 18 -24.28 6.64 28.18
CA LEU A 18 -23.16 7.55 28.41
C LEU A 18 -21.86 6.93 27.85
N TYR A 19 -21.78 6.85 26.52
CA TYR A 19 -20.71 6.13 25.85
C TYR A 19 -19.32 6.78 25.99
N SER A 20 -19.24 8.11 26.12
CA SER A 20 -17.98 8.82 26.42
C SER A 20 -17.40 8.39 27.76
N ASP A 21 -18.27 8.32 28.77
CA ASP A 21 -17.90 8.00 30.14
C ASP A 21 -17.55 6.52 30.26
N ALA A 22 -18.26 5.66 29.52
CA ALA A 22 -17.90 4.25 29.37
C ALA A 22 -16.48 4.08 28.80
N VAL A 23 -16.12 4.84 27.75
CA VAL A 23 -14.76 4.82 27.19
C VAL A 23 -13.72 5.29 28.21
N ALA A 24 -14.03 6.34 28.98
CA ALA A 24 -13.14 6.83 30.03
C ALA A 24 -12.91 5.77 31.11
N CYS A 25 -13.97 5.15 31.62
CA CYS A 25 -13.88 4.09 32.63
C CYS A 25 -13.14 2.84 32.15
N PHE A 26 -13.33 2.40 30.89
CA PHE A 26 -12.55 1.28 30.35
C PHE A 26 -11.08 1.64 30.10
N SER A 27 -10.79 2.91 29.77
CA SER A 27 -9.42 3.39 29.63
C SER A 27 -8.71 3.48 30.98
N GLU A 28 -9.43 3.88 32.03
CA GLU A 28 -8.95 3.83 33.41
C GLU A 28 -8.65 2.38 33.83
N ALA A 29 -9.54 1.43 33.53
CA ALA A 29 -9.30 0.00 33.80
C ALA A 29 -8.01 -0.52 33.13
N LEU A 30 -7.77 -0.12 31.88
CA LEU A 30 -6.57 -0.47 31.12
C LEU A 30 -5.29 0.23 31.63
N ALA A 31 -5.41 1.44 32.17
CA ALA A 31 -4.28 2.18 32.74
C ALA A 31 -3.86 1.62 34.11
N VAL A 32 -4.82 1.18 34.92
CA VAL A 32 -4.58 0.63 36.26
C VAL A 32 -4.03 -0.79 36.20
N ALA A 33 -4.44 -1.59 35.22
CA ALA A 33 -4.01 -2.98 35.11
C ALA A 33 -3.72 -3.36 33.63
N PRO A 34 -2.64 -2.80 33.03
CA PRO A 34 -2.31 -3.03 31.63
C PRO A 34 -1.92 -4.49 31.33
N SER A 35 -1.45 -5.23 32.34
CA SER A 35 -1.07 -6.65 32.25
C SER A 35 -2.11 -7.60 32.86
N ASP A 36 -3.33 -7.13 33.11
CA ASP A 36 -4.41 -7.99 33.63
C ASP A 36 -4.72 -9.11 32.61
N PRO A 37 -4.80 -10.39 33.03
CA PRO A 37 -5.23 -11.48 32.16
C PRO A 37 -6.60 -11.21 31.48
N ASN A 38 -7.44 -10.39 32.09
CA ASN A 38 -8.75 -9.97 31.57
C ASN A 38 -8.73 -8.67 30.77
N ALA A 39 -7.56 -8.09 30.47
CA ALA A 39 -7.43 -6.84 29.70
C ALA A 39 -8.15 -6.90 28.33
N HIS A 40 -8.18 -8.07 27.70
CA HIS A 40 -8.95 -8.33 26.47
C HIS A 40 -10.44 -7.93 26.59
N VAL A 41 -11.04 -8.10 27.78
CA VAL A 41 -12.44 -7.72 28.05
C VAL A 41 -12.60 -6.20 28.06
N PHE A 42 -11.66 -5.47 28.65
CA PHE A 42 -11.70 -4.00 28.69
C PHE A 42 -11.58 -3.41 27.29
N TYR A 43 -10.65 -3.92 26.47
CA TYR A 43 -10.52 -3.54 25.06
C TYR A 43 -11.80 -3.84 24.26
N SER A 44 -12.40 -5.02 24.43
CA SER A 44 -13.66 -5.38 23.75
C SER A 44 -14.84 -4.47 24.13
N ASN A 45 -14.93 -4.08 25.39
CA ASN A 45 -15.99 -3.19 25.87
C ASN A 45 -15.76 -1.74 25.43
N ARG A 46 -14.50 -1.27 25.45
CA ARG A 46 -14.14 0.06 24.94
C ARG A 46 -14.37 0.18 23.43
N SER A 47 -14.04 -0.85 22.66
CA SER A 47 -14.35 -0.95 21.23
C SER A 47 -15.85 -0.79 20.96
N ALA A 48 -16.71 -1.45 21.75
CA ALA A 48 -18.16 -1.31 21.61
C ALA A 48 -18.65 0.12 21.92
N ALA A 49 -18.09 0.75 22.97
CA ALA A 49 -18.43 2.13 23.34
C ALA A 49 -17.98 3.13 22.28
N GLN A 50 -16.80 2.95 21.69
CA GLN A 50 -16.30 3.76 20.59
C GLN A 50 -17.15 3.64 19.33
N LEU A 51 -17.67 2.45 19.00
CA LEU A 51 -18.60 2.29 17.88
C LEU A 51 -19.89 3.08 18.08
N LYS A 52 -20.42 3.13 19.31
CA LYS A 52 -21.59 3.95 19.63
C LYS A 52 -21.33 5.46 19.52
N LEU A 53 -20.07 5.88 19.57
CA LEU A 53 -19.63 7.25 19.33
C LEU A 53 -19.22 7.52 17.87
N ASN A 54 -19.49 6.59 16.95
CA ASN A 54 -19.04 6.64 15.55
C ASN A 54 -17.50 6.74 15.37
N LYS A 55 -16.74 6.30 16.36
CA LYS A 55 -15.26 6.25 16.37
C LYS A 55 -14.78 4.87 15.93
N ALA A 56 -15.06 4.52 14.67
CA ALA A 56 -14.87 3.17 14.16
C ALA A 56 -13.39 2.77 13.98
N ASP A 57 -12.50 3.73 13.70
CA ASP A 57 -11.05 3.48 13.61
C ASP A 57 -10.43 3.17 14.98
N GLU A 58 -10.84 3.89 16.03
CA GLU A 58 -10.43 3.60 17.41
C GLU A 58 -10.98 2.24 17.86
N ALA A 59 -12.23 1.95 17.51
CA ALA A 59 -12.86 0.68 17.85
C ALA A 59 -12.16 -0.51 17.19
N LEU A 60 -11.64 -0.33 15.97
CA LEU A 60 -10.86 -1.34 15.27
C LEU A 60 -9.53 -1.63 15.98
N LYS A 61 -8.81 -0.58 16.41
CA LYS A 61 -7.56 -0.75 17.18
C LYS A 61 -7.79 -1.51 18.47
N ASP A 62 -8.85 -1.17 19.21
CA ASP A 62 -9.20 -1.88 20.43
C ASP A 62 -9.63 -3.33 20.16
N ALA A 63 -10.31 -3.60 19.05
CA ALA A 63 -10.63 -4.96 18.64
C ALA A 63 -9.40 -5.79 18.26
N ASP A 64 -8.42 -5.20 17.56
CA ASP A 64 -7.17 -5.86 17.21
C ASP A 64 -6.32 -6.16 18.46
N GLN A 65 -6.26 -5.23 19.42
CA GLN A 65 -5.61 -5.47 20.72
C GLN A 65 -6.30 -6.56 21.53
N CYS A 66 -7.64 -6.60 21.50
CA CYS A 66 -8.41 -7.67 22.13
C CYS A 66 -8.05 -9.06 21.56
N ILE A 67 -7.89 -9.18 20.24
CA ILE A 67 -7.51 -10.44 19.57
C ILE A 67 -6.05 -10.78 19.85
N ALA A 68 -5.14 -9.81 19.85
CA ALA A 68 -3.74 -10.03 20.18
C ALA A 68 -3.57 -10.61 21.60
N LEU A 69 -4.36 -10.12 22.56
CA LEU A 69 -4.34 -10.58 23.95
C LEU A 69 -5.05 -11.92 24.15
N LYS A 70 -6.11 -12.21 23.36
CA LYS A 70 -6.83 -13.48 23.44
C LYS A 70 -7.30 -13.94 22.06
N PRO A 71 -6.42 -14.62 21.30
CA PRO A 71 -6.69 -14.99 19.90
C PRO A 71 -7.86 -15.96 19.72
N ASN A 72 -8.23 -16.67 20.78
CA ASN A 72 -9.24 -17.73 20.77
C ASN A 72 -10.63 -17.21 21.15
N TRP A 73 -10.77 -15.90 21.42
CA TRP A 73 -12.01 -15.33 21.92
C TRP A 73 -12.86 -14.73 20.82
N ALA A 74 -13.94 -15.42 20.48
CA ALA A 74 -14.90 -15.04 19.43
C ALA A 74 -15.40 -13.59 19.52
N LYS A 75 -15.55 -13.05 20.73
CA LYS A 75 -16.03 -11.66 20.93
C LYS A 75 -15.05 -10.62 20.37
N GLY A 76 -13.74 -10.89 20.38
CA GLY A 76 -12.74 -10.00 19.78
C GLY A 76 -12.95 -9.85 18.27
N TYR A 77 -13.15 -10.97 17.57
CA TYR A 77 -13.48 -11.00 16.15
C TYR A 77 -14.82 -10.35 15.83
N SER A 78 -15.82 -10.52 16.70
CA SER A 78 -17.10 -9.83 16.58
C SER A 78 -16.92 -8.31 16.61
N ARG A 79 -16.12 -7.78 17.54
CA ARG A 79 -15.79 -6.34 17.61
C ARG A 79 -15.04 -5.85 16.38
N ARG A 80 -14.07 -6.62 15.91
CA ARG A 80 -13.28 -6.29 14.70
C ARG A 80 -14.17 -6.23 13.47
N GLY A 81 -15.03 -7.24 13.29
CA GLY A 81 -16.02 -7.28 12.21
C GLY A 81 -16.97 -6.09 12.26
N SER A 82 -17.48 -5.71 13.44
CA SER A 82 -18.39 -4.57 13.60
C SER A 82 -17.70 -3.24 13.30
N ALA A 83 -16.43 -3.08 13.70
CA ALA A 83 -15.66 -1.87 13.39
C ALA A 83 -15.36 -1.75 11.89
N LEU A 84 -14.94 -2.84 11.25
CA LEU A 84 -14.71 -2.89 9.80
C LEU A 84 -16.00 -2.65 9.01
N TYR A 85 -17.14 -3.17 9.50
CA TYR A 85 -18.45 -2.91 8.93
C TYR A 85 -18.80 -1.42 8.98
N ALA A 86 -18.60 -0.76 10.12
CA ALA A 86 -18.84 0.67 10.30
C ALA A 86 -17.91 1.52 9.41
N LEU A 87 -16.69 1.05 9.13
CA LEU A 87 -15.75 1.68 8.19
C LEU A 87 -16.07 1.40 6.71
N GLY A 88 -17.12 0.63 6.39
CA GLY A 88 -17.47 0.24 5.02
C GLY A 88 -16.53 -0.78 4.38
N ARG A 89 -15.63 -1.40 5.16
CA ARG A 89 -14.66 -2.42 4.71
C ARG A 89 -15.27 -3.81 4.79
N TYR A 90 -16.36 -4.04 4.04
CA TYR A 90 -17.18 -5.26 4.18
C TYR A 90 -16.45 -6.57 3.86
N ALA A 91 -15.50 -6.57 2.92
CA ALA A 91 -14.71 -7.76 2.61
C ALA A 91 -13.78 -8.17 3.78
N ASP A 92 -13.21 -7.18 4.46
CA ASP A 92 -12.37 -7.42 5.64
C ASP A 92 -13.23 -7.82 6.85
N ALA A 93 -14.41 -7.21 7.00
CA ALA A 93 -15.39 -7.58 8.02
C ALA A 93 -15.84 -9.05 7.86
N TYR A 94 -16.09 -9.49 6.61
CA TYR A 94 -16.44 -10.89 6.30
C TYR A 94 -15.36 -11.86 6.78
N ARG A 95 -14.09 -11.55 6.51
CA ARG A 95 -12.95 -12.36 6.96
C ARG A 95 -12.90 -12.39 8.49
N ALA A 96 -13.00 -11.24 9.14
CA ALA A 96 -12.97 -11.16 10.61
C ALA A 96 -14.08 -12.00 11.26
N TYR A 97 -15.30 -11.98 10.72
CA TYR A 97 -16.40 -12.82 11.22
C TYR A 97 -16.15 -14.31 10.98
N LYS A 98 -15.63 -14.71 9.81
CA LYS A 98 -15.24 -16.10 9.52
C LYS A 98 -14.13 -16.60 10.43
N ASP A 99 -13.11 -15.79 10.67
CA ASP A 99 -12.01 -16.13 11.58
C ASP A 99 -12.56 -16.37 12.99
N GLY A 100 -13.48 -15.51 13.47
CA GLY A 100 -14.17 -15.72 14.74
C GLY A 100 -14.97 -17.03 14.80
N LEU A 101 -15.68 -17.39 13.71
CA LEU A 101 -16.46 -18.63 13.63
C LEU A 101 -15.58 -19.88 13.60
N SER A 102 -14.32 -19.77 13.18
CA SER A 102 -13.37 -20.89 13.26
C SER A 102 -13.05 -21.27 14.71
N HIS A 103 -13.18 -20.32 15.65
CA HIS A 103 -13.00 -20.55 17.08
C HIS A 103 -14.32 -20.93 17.78
N GLU A 104 -15.45 -20.35 17.35
CA GLU A 104 -16.77 -20.63 17.93
C GLU A 104 -17.84 -20.67 16.83
N ALA A 105 -18.04 -21.85 16.23
CA ALA A 105 -18.86 -22.05 15.04
C ALA A 105 -20.37 -21.72 15.23
N SER A 106 -20.87 -21.83 16.46
CA SER A 106 -22.28 -21.60 16.80
C SER A 106 -22.56 -20.21 17.41
N ASN A 107 -21.60 -19.29 17.39
CA ASN A 107 -21.78 -17.97 17.99
C ASN A 107 -22.80 -17.12 17.21
N ALA A 108 -23.95 -16.86 17.83
CA ALA A 108 -25.05 -16.13 17.21
C ALA A 108 -24.67 -14.72 16.74
N GLY A 109 -23.85 -13.99 17.51
CA GLY A 109 -23.45 -12.62 17.16
C GLY A 109 -22.48 -12.55 15.98
N LEU A 110 -21.61 -13.56 15.83
CA LEU A 110 -20.74 -13.68 14.65
C LEU A 110 -21.54 -14.09 13.41
N LEU A 111 -22.48 -15.03 13.54
CA LEU A 111 -23.38 -15.43 12.45
C LEU A 111 -24.27 -14.27 11.98
N GLU A 112 -24.81 -13.48 12.91
CA GLU A 112 -25.60 -12.28 12.59
C GLU A 112 -24.75 -11.22 11.88
N GLY A 113 -23.56 -10.93 12.41
CA GLY A 113 -22.62 -10.01 11.78
C GLY A 113 -22.19 -10.46 10.37
N LEU A 114 -21.97 -11.77 10.20
CA LEU A 114 -21.66 -12.38 8.90
C LEU A 114 -22.83 -12.20 7.93
N ARG A 115 -24.07 -12.50 8.34
CA ARG A 115 -25.28 -12.28 7.51
C ARG A 115 -25.46 -10.82 7.15
N ALA A 116 -25.20 -9.89 8.08
CA ALA A 116 -25.29 -8.46 7.81
C ALA A 116 -24.24 -7.98 6.79
N VAL A 117 -23.01 -8.50 6.88
CA VAL A 117 -21.94 -8.27 5.89
C VAL A 117 -22.29 -8.89 4.56
N GLU A 118 -22.76 -10.14 4.54
CA GLU A 118 -23.20 -10.84 3.33
C GLU A 118 -24.36 -10.10 2.68
N ALA A 119 -25.34 -9.61 3.43
CA ALA A 119 -26.40 -8.77 2.90
C ALA A 119 -25.84 -7.49 2.28
N LYS A 120 -24.86 -6.81 2.89
CA LYS A 120 -24.21 -5.63 2.28
C LYS A 120 -23.35 -5.98 1.08
N LEU A 121 -22.64 -7.10 1.10
CA LEU A 121 -21.85 -7.59 -0.03
C LEU A 121 -22.76 -8.04 -1.17
N VAL A 122 -23.91 -8.64 -0.85
CA VAL A 122 -24.97 -8.99 -1.80
C VAL A 122 -25.60 -7.70 -2.30
N THR A 123 -25.97 -6.72 -1.49
CA THR A 123 -26.47 -5.42 -2.00
C THR A 123 -25.42 -4.65 -2.81
N GLN A 124 -24.14 -4.72 -2.47
CA GLN A 124 -23.07 -4.20 -3.33
C GLN A 124 -22.95 -5.02 -4.62
N ARG A 125 -23.16 -6.33 -4.52
CA ARG A 125 -23.20 -7.24 -5.66
C ARG A 125 -24.47 -7.08 -6.48
N SER A 126 -25.63 -6.74 -5.93
CA SER A 126 -26.96 -6.56 -6.53
C SER A 126 -27.15 -5.15 -7.04
N GLY A 127 -26.52 -4.15 -6.42
CA GLY A 127 -26.19 -2.89 -7.07
C GLY A 127 -25.22 -3.09 -8.25
N SER A 128 -24.53 -4.25 -8.33
CA SER A 128 -23.77 -4.72 -9.50
C SER A 128 -24.38 -5.96 -10.20
N SER A 129 -25.58 -6.43 -9.83
CA SER A 129 -26.16 -7.73 -10.27
C SER A 129 -27.69 -7.75 -10.34
N GLN A 130 -28.38 -6.62 -10.15
CA GLN A 130 -29.62 -6.31 -10.88
C GLN A 130 -29.33 -6.08 -12.38
N SER A 131 -28.08 -6.25 -12.82
CA SER A 131 -27.68 -6.46 -14.21
C SER A 131 -27.53 -7.94 -14.60
N ALA A 132 -27.98 -8.91 -13.79
CA ALA A 132 -27.92 -10.31 -14.18
C ALA A 132 -29.05 -11.15 -13.55
N SER A 133 -30.03 -11.47 -14.39
CA SER A 133 -31.06 -12.52 -14.28
C SER A 133 -32.46 -12.17 -13.74
N SER A 134 -33.30 -11.63 -14.62
CA SER A 134 -34.63 -12.23 -14.86
C SER A 134 -34.93 -12.17 -16.36
N SER A 135 -35.16 -13.33 -16.96
CA SER A 135 -35.62 -13.50 -18.33
C SER A 135 -37.08 -13.05 -18.44
N THR A 136 -37.30 -11.75 -18.56
CA THR A 136 -38.43 -11.19 -19.32
C THR A 136 -38.01 -9.78 -19.73
N SER A 137 -38.03 -9.55 -21.04
CA SER A 137 -37.66 -8.32 -21.74
C SER A 137 -37.84 -7.02 -20.95
N THR A 138 -36.78 -6.50 -20.33
CA THR A 138 -36.62 -5.07 -20.03
C THR A 138 -35.12 -4.76 -19.86
N PRO A 139 -34.54 -3.78 -20.58
CA PRO A 139 -33.11 -3.55 -20.55
C PRO A 139 -32.65 -2.97 -19.20
N ALA A 140 -31.57 -3.53 -18.63
CA ALA A 140 -30.89 -3.03 -17.45
C ALA A 140 -30.50 -1.55 -17.64
N PRO A 141 -30.52 -0.70 -16.59
CA PRO A 141 -30.14 0.69 -16.73
C PRO A 141 -28.66 0.74 -17.11
N ALA A 142 -28.38 1.17 -18.34
CA ALA A 142 -27.02 1.44 -18.78
C ALA A 142 -26.33 2.32 -17.74
N VAL A 143 -25.17 1.89 -17.22
CA VAL A 143 -24.32 2.77 -16.42
C VAL A 143 -24.02 3.96 -17.32
N ASN A 144 -24.71 5.07 -17.08
CA ASN A 144 -24.62 6.22 -17.94
C ASN A 144 -23.18 6.75 -17.88
N LEU A 145 -22.59 7.01 -19.05
CA LEU A 145 -21.26 7.60 -19.17
C LEU A 145 -21.10 8.83 -18.26
N LYS A 146 -22.14 9.67 -18.19
CA LYS A 146 -22.15 10.84 -17.31
C LYS A 146 -22.03 10.47 -15.83
N GLY A 147 -22.69 9.39 -15.40
CA GLY A 147 -22.59 8.88 -14.02
C GLY A 147 -21.22 8.26 -13.72
N PHE A 148 -20.61 7.57 -14.67
CA PHE A 148 -19.26 7.05 -14.52
C PHE A 148 -18.20 8.15 -14.45
N LEU A 149 -18.33 9.20 -15.26
CA LEU A 149 -17.36 10.30 -15.32
C LEU A 149 -17.55 11.33 -14.20
N VAL A 150 -18.80 11.72 -13.93
CA VAL A 150 -19.13 12.89 -13.08
C VAL A 150 -20.17 12.56 -12.00
N GLY A 151 -20.53 11.29 -11.81
CA GLY A 151 -21.59 10.92 -10.87
C GLY A 151 -21.29 11.18 -9.41
N ASN A 152 -20.01 11.20 -9.00
CA ASN A 152 -19.58 11.42 -7.62
C ASN A 152 -18.19 12.09 -7.59
N LYS A 153 -17.83 12.72 -6.46
CA LYS A 153 -16.49 13.32 -6.27
C LYS A 153 -15.35 12.34 -6.53
N ARG A 154 -15.52 11.07 -6.12
CA ARG A 154 -14.56 10.00 -6.38
C ARG A 154 -14.38 9.70 -7.87
N ASN A 155 -15.48 9.69 -8.63
CA ASN A 155 -15.47 9.42 -10.06
C ASN A 155 -14.78 10.56 -10.83
N MET A 156 -15.10 11.81 -10.46
CA MET A 156 -14.41 12.99 -10.99
C MET A 156 -12.91 12.95 -10.71
N PHE A 157 -12.53 12.54 -9.50
CA PHE A 157 -11.12 12.41 -9.14
C PHE A 157 -10.41 11.30 -9.93
N GLN A 158 -11.08 10.16 -10.15
CA GLN A 158 -10.55 9.09 -11.00
C GLN A 158 -10.39 9.51 -12.46
N LEU A 159 -11.34 10.29 -13.00
CA LEU A 159 -11.23 10.87 -14.33
C LEU A 159 -10.06 11.85 -14.42
N TYR A 160 -9.90 12.72 -13.41
CA TYR A 160 -8.78 13.65 -13.32
C TYR A 160 -7.43 12.91 -13.33
N GLN A 161 -7.29 11.86 -12.51
CA GLN A 161 -6.10 11.01 -12.47
C GLN A 161 -5.89 10.28 -13.81
N PHE A 162 -6.96 9.83 -14.45
CA PHE A 162 -6.88 9.19 -15.76
C PHE A 162 -6.33 10.17 -16.81
N ILE A 163 -6.79 11.42 -16.84
CA ILE A 163 -6.29 12.46 -17.75
C ILE A 163 -4.80 12.71 -17.51
N LEU A 164 -4.37 12.87 -16.25
CA LEU A 164 -2.96 13.04 -15.93
C LEU A 164 -2.11 11.86 -16.42
N ARG A 165 -2.57 10.63 -16.19
CA ARG A 165 -1.89 9.41 -16.66
C ARG A 165 -1.81 9.33 -18.19
N SER A 166 -2.84 9.76 -18.91
CA SER A 166 -2.82 9.86 -20.38
C SER A 166 -1.72 10.83 -20.85
N LEU A 167 -1.61 11.99 -20.21
CA LEU A 167 -0.57 12.98 -20.52
C LEU A 167 0.83 12.44 -20.16
N MET A 168 0.95 11.70 -19.06
CA MET A 168 2.20 11.02 -18.70
C MET A 168 2.59 9.98 -19.75
N LEU A 169 1.65 9.17 -20.24
CA LEU A 169 1.89 8.21 -21.31
C LEU A 169 2.39 8.90 -22.58
N LEU A 170 1.78 10.02 -22.97
CA LEU A 170 2.23 10.81 -24.12
C LEU A 170 3.65 11.35 -23.93
N CYS A 171 3.97 11.88 -22.75
CA CYS A 171 5.32 12.33 -22.42
C CYS A 171 6.34 11.18 -22.44
N PHE A 172 5.96 10.01 -21.93
CA PHE A 172 6.80 8.82 -21.93
C PHE A 172 7.11 8.37 -23.37
N VAL A 173 6.10 8.24 -24.23
CA VAL A 173 6.29 7.85 -25.63
C VAL A 173 7.15 8.89 -26.36
N ASN A 174 6.88 10.18 -26.17
CA ASN A 174 7.63 11.24 -26.82
C ASN A 174 9.09 11.32 -26.34
N PHE A 175 9.41 10.91 -25.12
CA PHE A 175 10.79 10.85 -24.66
C PHE A 175 11.63 9.89 -25.51
N TRP A 176 11.09 8.70 -25.78
CA TRP A 176 11.77 7.64 -26.55
C TRP A 176 11.66 7.82 -28.06
N ILE A 177 10.54 8.36 -28.53
CA ILE A 177 10.27 8.64 -29.94
C ILE A 177 9.84 10.11 -30.05
N PRO A 178 10.80 11.04 -30.16
CA PRO A 178 10.50 12.47 -30.18
C PRO A 178 9.71 12.82 -31.44
N MET A 179 8.45 13.23 -31.26
CA MET A 179 7.58 13.66 -32.36
C MET A 179 7.07 15.09 -32.15
N LEU A 180 6.67 15.42 -30.92
CA LEU A 180 5.99 16.67 -30.57
C LEU A 180 6.85 17.63 -29.74
N LEU A 181 7.68 17.07 -28.84
CA LEU A 181 8.50 17.86 -27.91
C LEU A 181 9.96 17.35 -27.91
N PRO A 182 10.94 18.20 -27.57
CA PRO A 182 12.29 17.74 -27.28
C PRO A 182 12.30 16.72 -26.14
N SER A 183 13.16 15.69 -26.21
CA SER A 183 13.22 14.62 -25.21
C SER A 183 13.39 15.14 -23.78
N TYR A 184 14.25 16.14 -23.57
CA TYR A 184 14.42 16.78 -22.25
C TYR A 184 13.11 17.39 -21.70
N ALA A 185 12.34 18.06 -22.57
CA ALA A 185 11.07 18.66 -22.18
C ALA A 185 10.04 17.57 -21.84
N ALA A 186 9.98 16.50 -22.63
CA ALA A 186 9.11 15.36 -22.37
C ALA A 186 9.46 14.66 -21.04
N TYR A 187 10.75 14.49 -20.74
CA TYR A 187 11.24 13.97 -19.46
C TYR A 187 10.78 14.83 -18.29
N SER A 188 11.04 16.15 -18.35
CA SER A 188 10.65 17.08 -17.28
C SER A 188 9.13 17.11 -17.08
N ASN A 189 8.37 17.14 -18.18
CA ASN A 189 6.90 17.15 -18.13
C ASN A 189 6.32 15.86 -17.58
N PHE A 190 6.93 14.69 -17.87
CA PHE A 190 6.53 13.42 -17.27
C PHE A 190 6.59 13.48 -15.74
N PHE A 191 7.71 13.93 -15.17
CA PHE A 191 7.87 14.01 -13.72
C PHE A 191 7.00 15.10 -13.08
N LYS A 192 6.78 16.24 -13.74
CA LYS A 192 5.82 17.26 -13.27
C LYS A 192 4.41 16.70 -13.17
N LEU A 193 3.96 15.99 -14.21
CA LEU A 193 2.64 15.36 -14.23
C LEU A 193 2.54 14.27 -13.17
N ALA A 194 3.60 13.46 -13.00
CA ALA A 194 3.66 12.45 -11.94
C ALA A 194 3.57 13.08 -10.53
N LEU A 195 4.26 14.20 -10.29
CA LEU A 195 4.18 14.94 -9.04
C LEU A 195 2.76 15.45 -8.77
N VAL A 196 2.12 16.06 -9.76
CA VAL A 196 0.73 16.53 -9.64
C VAL A 196 -0.22 15.36 -9.38
N ASN A 197 -0.03 14.24 -10.07
CA ASN A 197 -0.83 13.02 -9.91
C ASN A 197 -0.71 12.47 -8.48
N HIS A 198 0.50 12.35 -7.94
CA HIS A 198 0.71 11.82 -6.59
C HIS A 198 0.31 12.83 -5.51
N ALA A 199 0.61 14.12 -5.68
CA ALA A 199 0.22 15.16 -4.73
C ALA A 199 -1.30 15.25 -4.59
N SER A 200 -2.02 15.20 -5.71
CA SER A 200 -3.49 15.20 -5.71
C SER A 200 -4.07 13.91 -5.11
N TYR A 201 -3.43 12.74 -5.32
CA TYR A 201 -3.79 11.49 -4.66
C TYR A 201 -3.62 11.55 -3.14
N LEU A 202 -2.50 12.08 -2.67
CA LEU A 202 -2.21 12.24 -1.24
C LEU A 202 -3.19 13.22 -0.59
N ALA A 203 -3.48 14.34 -1.25
CA ALA A 203 -4.45 15.32 -0.79
C ALA A 203 -5.88 14.74 -0.74
N PHE A 204 -6.27 13.95 -1.75
CA PHE A 204 -7.58 13.30 -1.78
C PHE A 204 -7.71 12.23 -0.69
N THR A 205 -6.64 11.50 -0.39
CA THR A 205 -6.64 10.36 0.54
C THR A 205 -6.51 10.79 2.00
N HIS A 206 -5.60 11.73 2.30
CA HIS A 206 -5.31 12.17 3.66
C HIS A 206 -6.01 13.48 4.05
N GLY A 207 -6.66 14.15 3.09
CA GLY A 207 -7.32 15.43 3.30
C GLY A 207 -6.33 16.58 3.53
N VAL A 208 -6.80 17.62 4.23
CA VAL A 208 -6.04 18.86 4.46
C VAL A 208 -4.76 18.56 5.26
N PRO A 209 -3.59 19.07 4.83
CA PRO A 209 -2.34 18.94 5.56
C PRO A 209 -2.45 19.45 7.00
N LYS A 210 -1.97 18.64 7.96
CA LYS A 210 -1.93 19.00 9.38
C LYS A 210 -0.49 18.97 9.89
N TRP A 211 -0.09 20.00 10.61
CA TRP A 211 1.22 20.10 11.25
C TRP A 211 1.27 19.30 12.55
N ASN A 212 1.17 17.97 12.45
CA ASN A 212 1.32 17.09 13.60
C ASN A 212 2.07 15.79 13.22
N ALA A 213 2.73 15.18 14.21
CA ALA A 213 3.55 13.98 14.02
C ALA A 213 2.74 12.81 13.46
N ALA A 214 1.48 12.65 13.89
CA ALA A 214 0.62 11.58 13.43
C ALA A 214 0.26 11.68 11.93
N TYR A 215 0.02 12.89 11.42
CA TYR A 215 -0.24 13.16 10.01
C TYR A 215 1.03 12.94 9.19
N ALA A 216 2.16 13.48 9.65
CA ALA A 216 3.46 13.28 9.00
C ALA A 216 3.82 11.78 8.90
N GLN A 217 3.61 11.01 9.98
CA GLN A 217 3.86 9.57 9.98
C GLN A 217 2.95 8.83 8.99
N ARG A 218 1.65 9.13 8.94
CA ARG A 218 0.71 8.52 7.98
C ARG A 218 1.11 8.82 6.54
N LEU A 219 1.49 10.08 6.27
CA LEU A 219 1.91 10.51 4.95
C LEU A 219 3.22 9.81 4.52
N LEU A 220 4.20 9.73 5.41
CA LEU A 220 5.49 9.09 5.13
C LEU A 220 5.38 7.57 4.91
N LEU A 221 4.45 6.91 5.60
CA LEU A 221 4.18 5.49 5.42
C LEU A 221 3.36 5.17 4.16
N ASP A 222 2.78 6.18 3.51
CA ASP A 222 2.03 6.00 2.26
C ASP A 222 2.99 5.74 1.08
N PRO A 223 2.82 4.63 0.34
CA PRO A 223 3.62 4.35 -0.85
C PRO A 223 3.59 5.49 -1.90
N ALA A 224 2.47 6.20 -2.03
CA ALA A 224 2.34 7.30 -2.99
C ALA A 224 3.22 8.51 -2.62
N ALA A 225 3.47 8.74 -1.32
CA ALA A 225 4.39 9.78 -0.87
C ALA A 225 5.84 9.44 -1.24
N GLN A 226 6.19 8.15 -1.22
CA GLN A 226 7.51 7.71 -1.62
C GLN A 226 7.77 7.90 -3.12
N VAL A 227 6.78 7.59 -3.95
CA VAL A 227 6.86 7.85 -5.40
C VAL A 227 6.87 9.36 -5.67
N PHE A 228 6.15 10.16 -4.89
CA PHE A 228 6.23 11.62 -4.96
C PHE A 228 7.66 12.15 -4.71
N PHE A 229 8.33 11.71 -3.64
CA PHE A 229 9.72 12.10 -3.37
C PHE A 229 10.70 11.62 -4.45
N PHE A 230 10.51 10.40 -4.96
CA PHE A 230 11.27 9.90 -6.11
C PHE A 230 11.12 10.84 -7.32
N CYS A 231 9.88 11.24 -7.65
CA CYS A 231 9.63 12.16 -8.77
C CYS A 231 10.26 13.53 -8.54
N LEU A 232 10.31 14.01 -7.30
CA LEU A 232 10.94 15.28 -6.93
C LEU A 232 12.45 15.25 -7.22
N VAL A 233 13.12 14.15 -6.87
CA VAL A 233 14.55 13.94 -7.10
C VAL A 233 14.89 13.97 -8.60
N PHE A 234 14.11 13.27 -9.42
CA PHE A 234 14.39 13.16 -10.86
C PHE A 234 13.83 14.30 -11.71
N TRP A 235 12.88 15.09 -11.20
CA TRP A 235 12.42 16.28 -11.92
C TRP A 235 13.53 17.32 -12.09
N VAL A 236 14.35 17.53 -11.06
CA VAL A 236 15.42 18.54 -11.04
C VAL A 236 16.73 17.99 -11.62
N SER A 237 16.82 16.68 -11.87
CA SER A 237 18.03 16.04 -12.39
C SER A 237 18.15 16.14 -13.91
N ALA A 238 19.36 15.83 -14.41
CA ALA A 238 19.54 15.52 -15.83
C ALA A 238 18.67 14.31 -16.24
N PRO A 239 18.24 14.21 -17.51
CA PRO A 239 17.41 13.11 -17.97
C PRO A 239 18.07 11.75 -17.75
N HIS A 240 17.46 10.95 -16.88
CA HIS A 240 17.83 9.56 -16.67
C HIS A 240 16.65 8.69 -17.09
N GLY A 241 16.64 8.23 -18.35
CA GLY A 241 15.48 7.56 -18.96
C GLY A 241 14.98 6.35 -18.16
N MET A 242 15.90 5.60 -17.54
CA MET A 242 15.56 4.47 -16.67
C MET A 242 14.72 4.87 -15.45
N ALA A 243 14.87 6.10 -14.95
CA ALA A 243 14.10 6.59 -13.80
C ALA A 243 12.62 6.79 -14.11
N MET A 244 12.23 6.91 -15.39
CA MET A 244 10.82 6.99 -15.77
C MET A 244 10.11 5.63 -15.61
N MET A 245 10.85 4.52 -15.71
CA MET A 245 10.27 3.18 -15.81
C MET A 245 9.51 2.75 -14.55
N PRO A 246 10.03 2.90 -13.31
CA PRO A 246 9.29 2.51 -12.10
C PRO A 246 7.95 3.26 -11.98
N VAL A 247 7.97 4.57 -12.18
CA VAL A 247 6.77 5.43 -12.10
C VAL A 247 5.78 5.07 -13.21
N PHE A 248 6.28 4.90 -14.44
CA PHE A 248 5.45 4.54 -15.58
C PHE A 248 4.74 3.20 -15.36
N LEU A 249 5.46 2.16 -14.94
CA LEU A 249 4.88 0.84 -14.71
C LEU A 249 3.78 0.86 -13.63
N LEU A 250 4.00 1.59 -12.54
CA LEU A 250 3.01 1.73 -11.47
C LEU A 250 1.73 2.45 -11.98
N GLU A 251 1.89 3.57 -12.66
CA GLU A 251 0.76 4.37 -13.13
C GLU A 251 0.01 3.71 -14.30
N MET A 252 0.69 2.97 -15.16
CA MET A 252 0.05 2.32 -16.31
C MET A 252 -0.93 1.23 -15.90
N VAL A 253 -0.69 0.51 -14.81
CA VAL A 253 -1.67 -0.47 -14.29
C VAL A 253 -2.99 0.23 -13.96
N HIS A 254 -2.92 1.39 -13.30
CA HIS A 254 -4.10 2.17 -12.96
C HIS A 254 -4.77 2.79 -14.19
N TYR A 255 -3.98 3.26 -15.15
CA TYR A 255 -4.47 3.80 -16.42
C TYR A 255 -5.28 2.75 -17.18
N PHE A 256 -4.72 1.56 -17.41
CA PHE A 256 -5.39 0.52 -18.17
C PHE A 256 -6.61 -0.05 -17.44
N ALA A 257 -6.57 -0.15 -16.12
CA ALA A 257 -7.74 -0.55 -15.33
C ALA A 257 -8.91 0.40 -15.54
N TYR A 258 -8.67 1.71 -15.53
CA TYR A 258 -9.71 2.72 -15.78
C TYR A 258 -10.16 2.71 -17.25
N LEU A 259 -9.21 2.64 -18.19
CA LEU A 259 -9.50 2.58 -19.62
C LEU A 259 -10.41 1.39 -19.97
N GLN A 260 -10.15 0.22 -19.38
CA GLN A 260 -10.99 -0.94 -19.58
C GLN A 260 -12.42 -0.70 -19.08
N SER A 261 -12.59 -0.12 -17.89
CA SER A 261 -13.93 0.23 -17.39
C SER A 261 -14.65 1.23 -18.30
N LEU A 262 -13.93 2.21 -18.84
CA LEU A 262 -14.47 3.18 -19.79
C LEU A 262 -14.92 2.49 -21.10
N LEU A 263 -14.08 1.61 -21.67
CA LEU A 263 -14.40 0.86 -22.89
C LEU A 263 -15.60 -0.07 -22.70
N GLN A 264 -15.76 -0.67 -21.52
CA GLN A 264 -16.93 -1.50 -21.19
C GLN A 264 -18.22 -0.69 -21.21
N ILE A 265 -18.20 0.51 -20.63
CA ILE A 265 -19.37 1.40 -20.58
C ILE A 265 -19.73 1.92 -21.97
N LEU A 266 -18.73 2.16 -22.82
CA LEU A 266 -18.93 2.57 -24.21
C LEU A 266 -19.36 1.42 -25.13
N GLY A 267 -19.44 0.17 -24.64
CA GLY A 267 -19.72 -1.00 -25.48
C GLY A 267 -18.59 -1.35 -26.45
N LEU A 268 -17.39 -0.78 -26.26
CA LEU A 268 -16.22 -0.96 -27.13
C LEU A 268 -15.25 -2.03 -26.62
N ALA A 269 -15.51 -2.62 -25.44
CA ALA A 269 -14.62 -3.60 -24.82
C ALA A 269 -14.40 -4.86 -25.68
N GLU A 270 -15.40 -5.27 -26.46
CA GLU A 270 -15.32 -6.43 -27.37
C GLU A 270 -15.02 -6.03 -28.82
N SER A 271 -14.69 -4.75 -29.07
CA SER A 271 -14.36 -4.31 -30.42
C SER A 271 -13.15 -5.10 -30.97
N PRO A 272 -13.12 -5.38 -32.29
CA PRO A 272 -12.04 -6.14 -32.90
C PRO A 272 -10.68 -5.46 -32.70
N VAL A 273 -10.65 -4.12 -32.69
CA VAL A 273 -9.43 -3.34 -32.43
C VAL A 273 -8.92 -3.56 -31.00
N VAL A 274 -9.79 -3.48 -29.99
CA VAL A 274 -9.40 -3.67 -28.58
C VAL A 274 -8.93 -5.11 -28.35
N THR A 275 -9.62 -6.09 -28.93
CA THR A 275 -9.24 -7.50 -28.85
C THR A 275 -7.90 -7.76 -29.54
N LEU A 276 -7.66 -7.15 -30.70
CA LEU A 276 -6.39 -7.25 -31.42
C LEU A 276 -5.24 -6.64 -30.62
N VAL A 277 -5.37 -5.41 -30.14
CA VAL A 277 -4.34 -4.72 -29.35
C VAL A 277 -4.05 -5.49 -28.06
N THR A 278 -5.09 -5.96 -27.38
CA THR A 278 -4.94 -6.71 -26.13
C THR A 278 -4.20 -8.04 -26.36
N SER A 279 -4.61 -8.81 -27.37
CA SER A 279 -4.04 -10.14 -27.65
C SER A 279 -2.65 -10.09 -28.28
N LYS A 280 -2.38 -9.13 -29.17
CA LYS A 280 -1.14 -9.07 -29.96
C LYS A 280 -0.05 -8.18 -29.37
N ALA A 281 -0.39 -7.20 -28.53
CA ALA A 281 0.60 -6.30 -27.92
C ALA A 281 0.63 -6.39 -26.40
N LEU A 282 -0.51 -6.22 -25.74
CA LEU A 282 -0.55 -6.06 -24.28
C LEU A 282 -0.25 -7.38 -23.54
N VAL A 283 -0.87 -8.49 -23.94
CA VAL A 283 -0.67 -9.80 -23.30
C VAL A 283 0.76 -10.32 -23.46
N PRO A 284 1.42 -10.26 -24.64
CA PRO A 284 2.81 -10.66 -24.78
C PRO A 284 3.77 -9.83 -23.92
N LEU A 285 3.59 -8.50 -23.91
CA LEU A 285 4.44 -7.59 -23.17
C LEU A 285 4.30 -7.80 -21.65
N THR A 286 3.07 -8.01 -21.17
CA THR A 286 2.81 -8.33 -19.76
C THR A 286 3.23 -9.75 -19.37
N ALA A 287 3.16 -10.72 -20.29
CA ALA A 287 3.65 -12.09 -20.06
C ALA A 287 5.18 -12.10 -19.85
N LEU A 288 5.93 -11.28 -20.59
CA LEU A 288 7.38 -11.12 -20.40
C LEU A 288 7.70 -10.61 -18.99
N ILE A 289 6.88 -9.69 -18.47
CA ILE A 289 7.06 -9.11 -17.14
C ILE A 289 6.66 -10.08 -16.01
N ILE A 290 5.59 -10.86 -16.20
CA ILE A 290 5.04 -11.75 -15.15
C ILE A 290 5.78 -13.09 -15.10
N SER A 291 6.37 -13.53 -16.22
CA SER A 291 7.09 -14.81 -16.37
C SER A 291 6.32 -16.02 -15.82
N ASP A 292 4.99 -16.02 -15.98
CA ASP A 292 4.11 -17.09 -15.48
C ASP A 292 3.40 -17.78 -16.67
N PRO A 293 3.59 -19.10 -16.86
CA PRO A 293 3.02 -19.83 -17.99
C PRO A 293 1.48 -19.89 -17.96
N SER A 294 0.85 -19.71 -16.80
CA SER A 294 -0.61 -19.67 -16.68
C SER A 294 -1.23 -18.34 -17.13
N PHE A 295 -0.43 -17.27 -17.26
CA PHE A 295 -0.92 -15.92 -17.49
C PHE A 295 -1.78 -15.75 -18.75
N PRO A 296 -1.42 -16.31 -19.92
CA PRO A 296 -2.22 -16.18 -21.14
C PRO A 296 -3.62 -16.80 -21.02
N ALA A 297 -3.75 -17.88 -20.25
CA ALA A 297 -5.00 -18.64 -20.06
C ALA A 297 -5.98 -17.97 -19.06
N LEU A 298 -5.54 -16.96 -18.31
CA LEU A 298 -6.39 -16.27 -17.34
C LEU A 298 -7.46 -15.40 -18.01
N ALA A 299 -8.63 -15.30 -17.37
CA ALA A 299 -9.64 -14.31 -17.73
C ALA A 299 -9.09 -12.88 -17.60
N THR A 300 -9.58 -11.94 -18.41
CA THR A 300 -9.08 -10.55 -18.48
C THR A 300 -8.99 -9.87 -17.11
N ARG A 301 -10.01 -10.02 -16.26
CA ARG A 301 -10.00 -9.46 -14.91
C ARG A 301 -8.92 -10.08 -14.01
N ALA A 302 -8.69 -11.37 -14.13
CA ALA A 302 -7.66 -12.09 -13.37
C ALA A 302 -6.24 -11.71 -13.83
N LYS A 303 -6.06 -11.45 -15.14
CA LYS A 303 -4.80 -10.90 -15.68
C LYS A 303 -4.44 -9.57 -15.02
N TRP A 304 -5.39 -8.64 -14.94
CA TRP A 304 -5.17 -7.34 -14.30
C TRP A 304 -4.90 -7.44 -12.81
N ALA A 305 -5.62 -8.30 -12.09
CA ALA A 305 -5.36 -8.53 -10.68
C ALA A 305 -3.93 -9.04 -10.44
N LYS A 306 -3.46 -9.97 -11.29
CA LYS A 306 -2.10 -10.51 -11.22
C LYS A 306 -1.03 -9.49 -11.62
N LEU A 307 -1.34 -8.63 -12.60
CA LEU A 307 -0.46 -7.53 -12.99
C LEU A 307 -0.32 -6.51 -11.85
N TYR A 308 -1.44 -6.17 -11.20
CA TYR A 308 -1.49 -5.23 -10.08
C TYR A 308 -0.63 -5.69 -8.90
N THR A 309 -0.60 -7.00 -8.61
CA THR A 309 0.22 -7.53 -7.53
C THR A 309 1.70 -7.67 -7.90
N ARG A 310 2.01 -7.92 -9.18
CA ARG A 310 3.40 -8.09 -9.64
C ARG A 310 4.13 -6.79 -9.96
N MET A 311 3.45 -5.76 -10.49
CA MET A 311 4.14 -4.53 -10.94
C MET A 311 4.93 -3.80 -9.85
N PRO A 312 4.46 -3.70 -8.59
CA PRO A 312 5.27 -3.10 -7.53
C PRO A 312 6.60 -3.81 -7.31
N GLN A 313 6.66 -5.14 -7.48
CA GLN A 313 7.92 -5.90 -7.38
C GLN A 313 8.86 -5.59 -8.54
N VAL A 314 8.32 -5.50 -9.75
CA VAL A 314 9.12 -5.18 -10.95
C VAL A 314 9.67 -3.76 -10.87
N ALA A 315 8.84 -2.80 -10.48
CA ALA A 315 9.27 -1.42 -10.24
C ALA A 315 10.38 -1.36 -9.17
N ALA A 316 10.23 -2.10 -8.07
CA ALA A 316 11.26 -2.19 -7.03
C ALA A 316 12.58 -2.78 -7.52
N ASN A 317 12.55 -3.80 -8.38
CA ASN A 317 13.77 -4.36 -8.99
C ASN A 317 14.48 -3.33 -9.87
N ILE A 318 13.71 -2.52 -10.62
CA ILE A 318 14.27 -1.43 -11.44
C ILE A 318 14.85 -0.32 -10.55
N ASP A 319 14.19 0.04 -9.45
CA ASP A 319 14.70 1.03 -8.48
C ASP A 319 16.07 0.60 -7.92
N VAL A 320 16.21 -0.68 -7.56
CA VAL A 320 17.50 -1.23 -7.10
C VAL A 320 18.54 -1.18 -8.22
N ALA A 321 18.16 -1.53 -9.46
CA ALA A 321 19.06 -1.47 -10.61
C ALA A 321 19.54 -0.03 -10.91
N ILE A 322 18.66 0.97 -10.80
CA ILE A 322 19.03 2.40 -10.90
C ILE A 322 20.04 2.75 -9.80
N GLY A 323 19.83 2.28 -8.57
CA GLY A 323 20.78 2.52 -7.48
C GLY A 323 22.17 1.96 -7.76
N VAL A 324 22.24 0.73 -8.28
CA VAL A 324 23.51 0.11 -8.70
C VAL A 324 24.14 0.88 -9.86
N ALA A 325 23.35 1.28 -10.86
CA ALA A 325 23.84 2.06 -11.99
C ALA A 325 24.44 3.40 -11.55
N LEU A 326 23.76 4.14 -10.67
CA LEU A 326 24.26 5.41 -10.13
C LEU A 326 25.55 5.24 -9.30
N ILE A 327 25.72 4.11 -8.60
CA ILE A 327 26.98 3.79 -7.90
C ILE A 327 28.10 3.54 -8.93
N LEU A 328 27.83 2.78 -10.00
CA LEU A 328 28.81 2.56 -11.06
C LEU A 328 29.17 3.86 -11.79
N GLU A 329 28.22 4.77 -11.97
CA GLU A 329 28.45 6.12 -12.49
C GLU A 329 29.37 6.97 -11.58
N MET A 330 29.52 6.65 -10.28
CA MET A 330 30.55 7.32 -9.46
C MET A 330 31.98 6.98 -9.88
N LEU A 331 32.19 5.83 -10.54
CA LEU A 331 33.50 5.43 -11.03
C LEU A 331 33.89 6.21 -12.29
N THR A 332 32.94 6.91 -12.92
CA THR A 332 33.20 7.83 -14.02
C THR A 332 33.22 9.29 -13.53
N PRO A 333 34.08 10.17 -14.07
CA PRO A 333 34.14 11.58 -13.66
C PRO A 333 32.88 12.39 -14.00
N SER A 334 31.91 11.80 -14.70
CA SER A 334 30.67 12.43 -15.11
C SER A 334 29.68 12.49 -13.95
N ARG A 335 29.64 13.65 -13.30
CA ARG A 335 28.53 14.24 -12.51
C ARG A 335 27.36 13.31 -12.18
N ASN A 336 27.16 13.04 -10.88
CA ASN A 336 25.84 12.96 -10.22
C ASN A 336 25.92 12.66 -8.71
N PHE A 337 26.99 13.08 -8.01
CA PHE A 337 27.18 12.77 -6.59
C PHE A 337 25.99 13.20 -5.71
N LEU A 338 25.47 14.41 -5.90
CA LEU A 338 24.30 14.90 -5.15
C LEU A 338 23.03 14.08 -5.45
N LEU A 339 22.81 13.74 -6.73
CA LEU A 339 21.67 12.91 -7.14
C LEU A 339 21.75 11.53 -6.49
N LEU A 340 22.93 10.91 -6.48
CA LEU A 340 23.13 9.63 -5.81
C LEU A 340 22.85 9.72 -4.31
N VAL A 341 23.38 10.73 -3.63
CA VAL A 341 23.14 10.90 -2.18
C VAL A 341 21.65 11.06 -1.90
N LEU A 342 20.95 11.93 -2.63
CA LEU A 342 19.51 12.13 -2.47
C LEU A 342 18.71 10.87 -2.81
N TYR A 343 19.03 10.23 -3.93
CA TYR A 343 18.39 8.99 -4.37
C TYR A 343 18.57 7.88 -3.34
N TRP A 344 19.78 7.73 -2.79
CA TRP A 344 20.08 6.73 -1.78
C TRP A 344 19.30 6.96 -0.48
N GLN A 345 19.13 8.22 -0.04
CA GLN A 345 18.29 8.53 1.12
C GLN A 345 16.82 8.16 0.87
N VAL A 346 16.28 8.49 -0.31
CA VAL A 346 14.92 8.08 -0.69
C VAL A 346 14.81 6.56 -0.73
N LEU A 347 15.77 5.86 -1.33
CA LEU A 347 15.79 4.42 -1.43
C LEU A 347 15.87 3.75 -0.04
N ARG A 348 16.66 4.31 0.88
CA ARG A 348 16.77 3.84 2.27
C ARG A 348 15.44 3.97 3.01
N VAL A 349 14.77 5.12 2.93
CA VAL A 349 13.45 5.32 3.56
C VAL A 349 12.43 4.34 2.97
N ARG A 350 12.41 4.18 1.64
CA ARG A 350 11.55 3.23 0.96
C ARG A 350 11.81 1.79 1.37
N TYR A 351 13.08 1.42 1.59
CA TYR A 351 13.47 0.07 2.00
C TYR A 351 12.90 -0.31 3.38
N MET A 352 12.84 0.65 4.31
CA MET A 352 12.26 0.40 5.64
C MET A 352 10.75 0.14 5.61
N ILE A 353 10.06 0.58 4.56
CA ILE A 353 8.59 0.57 4.48
C ILE A 353 8.09 -0.51 3.50
N SER A 354 8.75 -0.67 2.34
CA SER A 354 8.26 -1.50 1.25
C SER A 354 8.84 -2.92 1.31
N PRO A 355 8.01 -3.97 1.50
CA PRO A 355 8.48 -5.35 1.46
C PRO A 355 8.97 -5.77 0.08
N GLN A 356 8.42 -5.19 -0.99
CA GLN A 356 8.84 -5.47 -2.37
C GLN A 356 10.28 -5.01 -2.63
N LEU A 357 10.62 -3.84 -2.10
CA LEU A 357 11.99 -3.32 -2.19
C LEU A 357 12.97 -4.16 -1.38
N GLN A 358 12.57 -4.64 -0.20
CA GLN A 358 13.38 -5.58 0.56
C GLN A 358 13.64 -6.88 -0.21
N GLU A 359 12.62 -7.44 -0.85
CA GLU A 359 12.75 -8.61 -1.71
C GLU A 359 13.65 -8.34 -2.92
N ALA A 360 13.56 -7.16 -3.54
CA ALA A 360 14.42 -6.76 -4.65
C ALA A 360 15.90 -6.76 -4.23
N PHE A 361 16.22 -6.23 -3.05
CA PHE A 361 17.58 -6.28 -2.51
C PHE A 361 18.04 -7.70 -2.16
N ARG A 362 17.16 -8.56 -1.64
CA ARG A 362 17.47 -9.99 -1.42
C ARG A 362 17.76 -10.71 -2.73
N SER A 363 16.98 -10.45 -3.76
CA SER A 363 17.17 -11.00 -5.11
C SER A 363 18.49 -10.54 -5.72
N LEU A 364 18.83 -9.25 -5.59
CA LEU A 364 20.14 -8.73 -5.99
C LEU A 364 21.27 -9.44 -5.24
N HIS A 365 21.17 -9.58 -3.93
CA HIS A 365 22.16 -10.29 -3.12
C HIS A 365 22.36 -11.74 -3.60
N ALA A 366 21.26 -12.47 -3.84
CA ALA A 366 21.30 -13.83 -4.38
C ALA A 366 21.98 -13.88 -5.76
N MET A 367 21.68 -12.93 -6.64
CA MET A 367 22.32 -12.82 -7.96
C MET A 367 23.83 -12.54 -7.84
N ILE A 368 24.24 -11.70 -6.90
CA ILE A 368 25.67 -11.46 -6.67
C ILE A 368 26.34 -12.73 -6.17
N LEU A 369 25.70 -13.49 -5.27
CA LEU A 369 26.25 -14.76 -4.78
C LEU A 369 26.40 -15.82 -5.88
N THR A 370 25.49 -15.89 -6.85
CA THR A 370 25.65 -16.83 -7.97
C THR A 370 26.85 -16.48 -8.84
N VAL A 371 27.13 -15.19 -9.03
CA VAL A 371 28.31 -14.71 -9.77
C VAL A 371 29.59 -14.93 -8.95
N VAL A 372 29.58 -14.61 -7.65
CA VAL A 372 30.73 -14.72 -6.75
C VAL A 372 31.17 -16.17 -6.56
N HIS A 373 30.24 -17.11 -6.46
CA HIS A 373 30.53 -18.53 -6.32
C HIS A 373 30.68 -19.27 -7.65
N HIS A 374 30.60 -18.57 -8.79
CA HIS A 374 30.82 -19.20 -10.08
C HIS A 374 32.27 -19.68 -10.20
N PRO A 375 32.55 -20.91 -10.69
CA PRO A 375 33.90 -21.47 -10.73
C PRO A 375 34.91 -20.69 -11.59
N ARG A 376 34.43 -19.78 -12.45
CA ARG A 376 35.25 -18.87 -13.26
C ARG A 376 35.47 -17.48 -12.63
N CYS A 377 34.92 -17.22 -11.45
CA CYS A 377 35.01 -15.93 -10.79
C CYS A 377 36.36 -15.79 -10.05
N PRO A 378 37.13 -14.70 -10.28
CA PRO A 378 38.36 -14.45 -9.55
C PRO A 378 38.13 -14.39 -8.03
N ALA A 379 38.96 -15.08 -7.24
CA ALA A 379 38.85 -15.12 -5.77
C ALA A 379 38.89 -13.72 -5.12
N MET A 380 39.53 -12.74 -5.77
CA MET A 380 39.53 -11.34 -5.34
C MET A 380 38.10 -10.76 -5.26
N ILE A 381 37.24 -11.06 -6.23
CA ILE A 381 35.86 -10.52 -6.28
C ILE A 381 35.05 -11.07 -5.08
N ALA A 382 35.21 -12.36 -4.78
CA ALA A 382 34.58 -12.98 -3.62
C ALA A 382 35.04 -12.35 -2.29
N ALA A 383 36.36 -12.12 -2.15
CA ALA A 383 36.92 -11.51 -0.96
C ALA A 383 36.48 -10.04 -0.79
N VAL A 384 36.46 -9.26 -1.88
CA VAL A 384 35.99 -7.86 -1.87
C VAL A 384 34.51 -7.80 -1.50
N TYR A 385 33.68 -8.63 -2.14
CA TYR A 385 32.25 -8.69 -1.82
C TYR A 385 32.00 -9.09 -0.36
N GLY A 386 32.71 -10.10 0.15
CA GLY A 386 32.59 -10.52 1.55
C GLY A 386 32.90 -9.39 2.54
N LYS A 387 33.93 -8.57 2.27
CA LYS A 387 34.27 -7.40 3.08
C LYS A 387 33.18 -6.32 3.03
N ILE A 388 32.69 -5.99 1.83
CA ILE A 388 31.62 -5.00 1.64
C ILE A 388 30.34 -5.46 2.33
N HIS A 389 29.98 -6.73 2.17
CA HIS A 389 28.79 -7.31 2.79
C HIS A 389 28.90 -7.30 4.32
N ALA A 390 30.02 -7.75 4.89
CA ALA A 390 30.24 -7.70 6.33
C ALA A 390 30.16 -6.27 6.89
N PHE A 391 30.71 -5.29 6.16
CA PHE A 391 30.61 -3.88 6.50
C PHE A 391 29.16 -3.37 6.43
N ALA A 392 28.41 -3.74 5.38
CA ALA A 392 27.01 -3.36 5.22
C ALA A 392 26.10 -3.94 6.31
N VAL A 393 26.30 -5.21 6.69
CA VAL A 393 25.56 -5.85 7.80
C VAL A 393 25.85 -5.13 9.11
N LYS A 394 27.13 -4.81 9.37
CA LYS A 394 27.54 -4.06 10.57
C LYS A 394 26.93 -2.66 10.65
N MET A 395 26.65 -2.03 9.50
CA MET A 395 25.92 -0.75 9.42
C MET A 395 24.40 -0.91 9.57
N GLY A 396 23.84 -2.09 9.27
CA GLY A 396 22.41 -2.39 9.48
C GLY A 396 22.06 -2.62 10.95
N ASP A 397 23.01 -3.13 11.74
CA ASP A 397 22.89 -3.38 13.17
C ASP A 397 23.07 -2.10 14.02
N VAL A 398 22.45 -0.98 13.61
CA VAL A 398 22.45 0.28 14.40
C VAL A 398 21.82 0.07 15.77
N ALA A 399 20.86 -0.88 15.90
CA ALA A 399 20.28 -1.28 17.18
C ALA A 399 21.33 -1.92 18.12
N ALA A 400 22.23 -2.77 17.61
CA ALA A 400 23.30 -3.37 18.40
C ALA A 400 24.39 -2.34 18.77
N GLN A 401 24.67 -1.39 17.87
CA GLN A 401 25.59 -0.27 18.15
C GLN A 401 25.05 0.70 19.21
N GLN A 402 23.73 0.97 19.21
CA GLN A 402 23.07 1.77 20.25
C GLN A 402 23.04 1.04 21.60
N GLN A 403 22.88 -0.28 21.61
CA GLN A 403 22.93 -1.09 22.84
C GLN A 403 24.35 -1.22 23.41
N GLN A 404 25.38 -1.31 22.57
CA GLN A 404 26.79 -1.29 23.00
C GLN A 404 27.27 0.09 23.46
N ALA A 405 26.76 1.17 22.85
CA ALA A 405 27.00 2.53 23.33
C ALA A 405 26.30 2.79 24.69
N ALA A 406 25.15 2.16 24.94
CA ALA A 406 24.44 2.24 26.21
C ALA A 406 25.05 1.34 27.31
N SER A 407 25.81 0.29 26.96
CA SER A 407 26.38 -0.67 27.92
C SER A 407 27.78 -0.32 28.45
N GLY A 408 28.28 0.90 28.18
CA GLY A 408 29.36 1.51 28.94
C GLY A 408 30.64 0.67 29.10
N ALA A 409 31.49 0.67 28.06
CA ALA A 409 32.90 0.28 28.22
C ALA A 409 33.80 1.10 27.28
N GLY A 410 34.23 2.27 27.76
CA GLY A 410 35.56 2.82 27.48
C GLY A 410 35.72 3.87 26.36
N GLY A 411 35.82 5.14 26.77
CA GLY A 411 36.92 6.02 26.31
C GLY A 411 36.59 7.15 25.34
N LEU A 412 36.36 8.35 25.89
CA LEU A 412 36.70 9.67 25.32
C LEU A 412 36.11 10.05 23.94
N ALA A 413 34.78 10.11 23.84
CA ALA A 413 34.12 11.00 22.88
C ALA A 413 32.70 11.37 23.35
N SER A 414 32.61 12.00 24.53
CA SER A 414 31.45 12.80 24.89
C SER A 414 31.49 14.10 24.09
N ARG A 415 30.35 14.42 23.44
CA ARG A 415 29.90 15.70 22.85
C ARG A 415 29.69 15.66 21.35
N CYS A 416 28.46 15.34 20.96
CA CYS A 416 27.70 16.12 19.98
C CYS A 416 26.22 15.75 20.13
N ASN A 417 25.58 16.34 21.14
CA ASN A 417 24.13 16.48 21.17
C ASN A 417 23.84 17.88 20.60
N ILE A 418 23.57 17.93 19.29
CA ILE A 418 22.78 18.98 18.65
C ILE A 418 21.90 18.28 17.60
N MET A 419 20.59 18.47 17.80
CA MET A 419 19.40 18.03 17.04
C MET A 419 18.81 16.67 17.40
#